data_AF-A0A7S2LZE5-F1
#
_entry.id   AF-A0A7S2LZE5-F1
#
_cell.length_a   1.000
_cell.length_b   1.000
_cell.length_c   1.000
_cell.angle_alpha   90.00
_cell.angle_beta   90.00
_cell.angle_gamma   90.00
#
_symmetry.space_group_name_H-M   'P 1'
#
loop_
_entity.id
_entity.type
_entity.pdbx_description
1 polymer ?
#
loop_
_entity_poly.entity_id
_entity_poly.type
_entity_poly.pdbx_seq_one_letter_code
_entity_poly.pdbx_strand_id
1 'polypeptide(L)'
;KALFDQQRDIAERQLQSAVNSSAGDPNDLLRAITRAIRAGVPEEEVRSAQRLVDTARQSERIARNLQHALSGNQIAIIRQLIAEAETLQAFEHTDLLHSARVALAEVPPETTSTGDDASDEATFSSSSRRAKLRGLLERCGLVDCLPKFEQENVHQVETLTLLTEEDLVRMGVQKIGDRRRLVSAAQRELQRAWQRHGLGAPHSVIGSRAAPPSVANASLTDSDEDAPVSSVE
;
A
#
# COMPACT_ATOMS: atom_id res chain seq x y z
N LYS A 1 -40.20 19.13 -2.36
CA LYS A 1 -40.07 18.34 -3.61
C LYS A 1 -39.08 19.00 -4.56
N ALA A 2 -39.39 20.19 -5.11
CA ALA A 2 -38.48 20.92 -6.01
C ALA A 2 -37.04 21.12 -5.48
N LEU A 3 -36.86 21.46 -4.19
CA LEU A 3 -35.51 21.59 -3.60
C LEU A 3 -34.74 20.27 -3.52
N PHE A 4 -35.43 19.15 -3.27
CA PHE A 4 -34.79 17.82 -3.23
C PHE A 4 -34.41 17.35 -4.63
N ASP A 5 -35.28 17.57 -5.62
CA ASP A 5 -35.01 17.24 -7.02
C ASP A 5 -33.81 18.05 -7.54
N GLN A 6 -33.74 19.35 -7.20
CA GLN A 6 -32.60 20.20 -7.55
C GLN A 6 -31.29 19.74 -6.88
N GLN A 7 -31.32 19.33 -5.62
CA GLN A 7 -30.13 18.82 -4.93
C GLN A 7 -29.63 17.52 -5.55
N ARG A 8 -30.54 16.65 -5.97
CA ARG A 8 -30.22 15.41 -6.67
C ARG A 8 -29.55 15.67 -8.01
N ASP A 9 -30.11 16.55 -8.85
CA ASP A 9 -29.54 16.90 -10.16
C ASP A 9 -28.13 17.49 -10.07
N ILE A 10 -27.85 18.25 -9.00
CA ILE A 10 -26.51 18.79 -8.75
C ILE A 10 -25.55 17.68 -8.35
N ALA A 11 -25.98 16.76 -7.49
CA ALA A 11 -25.15 15.66 -7.03
C ALA A 11 -24.84 14.66 -8.16
N GLU A 12 -25.81 14.34 -9.03
CA GLU A 12 -25.60 13.50 -10.22
C GLU A 12 -24.59 14.14 -11.17
N ARG A 13 -24.72 15.44 -11.46
CA ARG A 13 -23.73 16.17 -12.28
C ARG A 13 -22.34 16.20 -11.66
N GLN A 14 -22.24 16.38 -10.33
CA GLN A 14 -20.95 16.32 -9.63
C GLN A 14 -20.33 14.92 -9.70
N LEU A 15 -21.13 13.87 -9.53
CA LEU A 15 -20.66 12.49 -9.65
C LEU A 15 -20.17 12.21 -11.06
N GLN A 16 -20.93 12.59 -12.08
CA GLN A 16 -20.55 12.35 -13.47
C GLN A 16 -19.35 13.19 -13.89
N SER A 17 -19.24 14.43 -13.40
CA SER A 17 -18.03 15.24 -13.57
C SER A 17 -16.82 14.57 -12.92
N ALA A 18 -16.96 14.03 -11.71
CA ALA A 18 -15.88 13.34 -10.99
C ALA A 18 -15.47 12.03 -11.70
N VAL A 19 -16.42 11.29 -12.25
CA VAL A 19 -16.18 10.09 -13.06
C VAL A 19 -15.44 10.45 -14.35
N ASN A 20 -15.85 11.52 -15.02
CA ASN A 20 -15.19 11.98 -16.25
C ASN A 20 -13.80 12.58 -15.99
N SER A 21 -13.59 13.15 -14.80
CA SER A 21 -12.29 13.66 -14.36
C SER A 21 -11.48 12.61 -13.59
N SER A 22 -11.86 11.32 -13.62
CA SER A 22 -11.30 10.24 -12.79
C SER A 22 -9.79 10.03 -12.93
N ALA A 23 -9.15 10.68 -13.90
CA ALA A 23 -7.70 10.80 -14.00
C ALA A 23 -7.01 11.58 -12.84
N GLY A 24 -7.77 12.24 -11.95
CA GLY A 24 -7.21 13.20 -10.99
C GLY A 24 -6.84 12.66 -9.59
N ASP A 25 -7.79 12.04 -8.89
CA ASP A 25 -7.60 11.52 -7.52
C ASP A 25 -8.80 10.62 -7.10
N PRO A 26 -8.58 9.35 -6.70
CA PRO A 26 -9.65 8.47 -6.21
C PRO A 26 -10.39 9.03 -4.98
N ASN A 27 -9.76 9.91 -4.19
CA ASN A 27 -10.38 10.53 -3.02
C ASN A 27 -11.47 11.55 -3.41
N ASP A 28 -11.30 12.27 -4.52
CA ASP A 28 -12.30 13.22 -4.99
C ASP A 28 -13.55 12.50 -5.52
N LEU A 29 -13.36 11.35 -6.19
CA LEU A 29 -14.47 10.48 -6.58
C LEU A 29 -15.22 9.92 -5.35
N LEU A 30 -14.51 9.53 -4.28
CA LEU A 30 -15.14 9.10 -3.03
C LEU A 30 -15.95 10.21 -2.34
N ARG A 31 -15.45 11.45 -2.37
CA ARG A 31 -16.20 12.61 -1.87
C ARG A 31 -17.46 12.84 -2.69
N ALA A 32 -17.38 12.72 -4.02
CA ALA A 32 -18.53 12.84 -4.90
C ALA A 32 -19.58 11.75 -4.66
N ILE A 33 -19.16 10.49 -4.51
CA ILE A 33 -20.02 9.35 -4.15
C ILE A 33 -20.75 9.62 -2.82
N THR A 34 -20.02 10.09 -1.80
CA THR A 34 -20.62 10.39 -0.49
C THR A 34 -21.71 11.46 -0.58
N ARG A 35 -21.53 12.47 -1.45
CA ARG A 35 -22.55 13.51 -1.70
C ARG A 35 -23.73 12.94 -2.48
N ALA A 36 -23.48 12.11 -3.49
CA ALA A 36 -24.51 11.43 -4.28
C ALA A 36 -25.44 10.57 -3.41
N ILE A 37 -24.87 9.77 -2.51
CA ILE A 37 -25.64 8.95 -1.55
C ILE A 37 -26.55 9.83 -0.68
N ARG A 38 -26.03 10.95 -0.16
CA ARG A 38 -26.81 11.89 0.68
C ARG A 38 -27.93 12.58 -0.09
N ALA A 39 -27.76 12.78 -1.39
CA ALA A 39 -28.75 13.39 -2.27
C ALA A 39 -29.80 12.41 -2.81
N GLY A 40 -29.69 11.11 -2.48
CA GLY A 40 -30.62 10.08 -2.94
C GLY A 40 -30.43 9.68 -4.40
N VAL A 41 -29.19 9.76 -4.90
CA VAL A 41 -28.82 9.23 -6.22
C VAL A 41 -29.05 7.71 -6.26
N PRO A 42 -29.49 7.12 -7.39
CA PRO A 42 -29.75 5.69 -7.50
C PRO A 42 -28.54 4.84 -7.11
N GLU A 43 -28.80 3.73 -6.41
CA GLU A 43 -27.75 2.83 -5.90
C GLU A 43 -26.88 2.25 -7.03
N GLU A 44 -27.44 2.06 -8.22
CA GLU A 44 -26.70 1.54 -9.38
C GLU A 44 -25.59 2.48 -9.84
N GLU A 45 -25.86 3.79 -9.91
CA GLU A 45 -24.87 4.80 -10.29
C GLU A 45 -23.77 4.91 -9.23
N VAL A 46 -24.16 4.90 -7.96
CA VAL A 46 -23.24 4.86 -6.81
C VAL A 46 -22.33 3.63 -6.90
N ARG A 47 -22.91 2.45 -7.13
CA ARG A 47 -22.17 1.18 -7.25
C ARG A 47 -21.21 1.19 -8.43
N SER A 48 -21.61 1.78 -9.57
CA SER A 48 -20.75 1.95 -10.73
C SER A 48 -19.54 2.84 -10.41
N ALA A 49 -19.76 3.99 -9.78
CA ALA A 49 -18.68 4.88 -9.35
C ALA A 49 -17.78 4.21 -8.30
N GLN A 50 -18.33 3.40 -7.39
CA GLN A 50 -17.57 2.65 -6.40
C GLN A 50 -16.59 1.67 -7.08
N ARG A 51 -17.05 0.94 -8.10
CA ARG A 51 -16.19 0.03 -8.87
C ARG A 51 -15.02 0.77 -9.52
N LEU A 52 -15.25 1.99 -10.03
CA LEU A 52 -14.17 2.80 -10.59
C LEU A 52 -13.13 3.19 -9.54
N VAL A 53 -13.55 3.54 -8.32
CA VAL A 53 -12.62 3.81 -7.21
C VAL A 53 -11.79 2.57 -6.87
N ASP A 54 -12.43 1.40 -6.80
CA ASP A 54 -11.74 0.15 -6.47
C ASP A 54 -10.72 -0.21 -7.55
N THR A 55 -11.09 -0.09 -8.84
CA THR A 55 -10.18 -0.29 -9.97
C THR A 55 -8.99 0.69 -9.92
N ALA A 56 -9.24 1.98 -9.66
CA ALA A 56 -8.19 3.00 -9.57
C ALA A 56 -7.22 2.75 -8.40
N ARG A 57 -7.73 2.28 -7.26
CA ARG A 57 -6.86 1.91 -6.12
C ARG A 57 -6.03 0.67 -6.42
N GLN A 58 -6.61 -0.30 -7.12
CA GLN A 58 -5.89 -1.51 -7.51
C GLN A 58 -4.80 -1.21 -8.54
N SER A 59 -5.07 -0.34 -9.53
CA SER A 59 -4.07 0.11 -10.50
C SER A 59 -2.91 0.84 -9.82
N GLU A 60 -3.18 1.75 -8.88
CA GLU A 60 -2.13 2.46 -8.11
C GLU A 60 -1.29 1.49 -7.27
N ARG A 61 -1.91 0.48 -6.67
CA ARG A 61 -1.19 -0.58 -5.93
C ARG A 61 -0.27 -1.37 -6.86
N ILE A 62 -0.77 -1.78 -8.03
CA ILE A 62 0.02 -2.52 -9.02
C ILE A 62 1.19 -1.67 -9.51
N ALA A 63 0.98 -0.39 -9.80
CA ALA A 63 2.03 0.52 -10.23
C ALA A 63 3.15 0.65 -9.18
N ARG A 64 2.80 0.83 -7.90
CA ARG A 64 3.78 0.86 -6.80
C ARG A 64 4.55 -0.46 -6.67
N ASN A 65 3.85 -1.58 -6.76
CA ASN A 65 4.47 -2.90 -6.70
C ASN A 65 5.40 -3.16 -7.89
N LEU A 66 5.00 -2.74 -9.09
CA LEU A 66 5.83 -2.84 -10.30
C LEU A 66 7.09 -2.00 -10.16
N GLN A 67 6.97 -0.77 -9.66
CA GLN A 67 8.13 0.10 -9.42
C GLN A 67 9.12 -0.57 -8.44
N HIS A 68 8.61 -1.15 -7.35
CA HIS A 68 9.43 -1.88 -6.39
C HIS A 68 10.07 -3.13 -7.03
N ALA A 69 9.29 -3.92 -7.76
CA ALA A 69 9.78 -5.13 -8.42
C ALA A 69 10.84 -4.83 -9.50
N LEU A 70 10.67 -3.75 -10.25
CA LEU A 70 11.67 -3.25 -11.21
C LEU A 70 12.97 -2.84 -10.52
N SER A 71 12.89 -2.12 -9.40
CA SER A 71 14.09 -1.75 -8.63
C SER A 71 14.85 -2.97 -8.08
N GLY A 72 14.16 -4.08 -7.82
CA GLY A 72 14.73 -5.32 -7.32
C GLY A 72 15.02 -6.39 -8.39
N ASN A 73 14.82 -6.10 -9.68
CA ASN A 73 14.90 -7.05 -10.79
C ASN A 73 14.11 -8.37 -10.54
N GLN A 74 12.94 -8.27 -9.92
CA GLN A 74 12.11 -9.43 -9.55
C GLN A 74 11.23 -9.87 -10.73
N ILE A 75 11.86 -10.44 -11.76
CA ILE A 75 11.25 -10.78 -13.07
C ILE A 75 9.93 -11.55 -12.95
N ALA A 76 9.85 -12.55 -12.07
CA ALA A 76 8.62 -13.33 -11.87
C ALA A 76 7.45 -12.47 -11.38
N ILE A 77 7.72 -11.53 -10.46
CA ILE A 77 6.72 -10.61 -9.91
C ILE A 77 6.31 -9.58 -10.96
N ILE A 78 7.26 -9.09 -11.77
CA ILE A 78 6.97 -8.18 -12.87
C ILE A 78 6.00 -8.82 -13.87
N ARG A 79 6.23 -10.09 -14.26
CA ARG A 79 5.30 -10.83 -15.15
C ARG A 79 3.89 -10.93 -14.55
N GLN A 80 3.80 -11.31 -13.28
CA GLN A 80 2.52 -11.43 -12.59
C GLN A 80 1.76 -10.09 -12.54
N LEU A 81 2.45 -9.01 -12.20
CA LEU A 81 1.83 -7.68 -12.08
C LEU A 81 1.40 -7.09 -13.41
N ILE A 82 2.11 -7.37 -14.51
CA ILE A 82 1.69 -6.99 -15.86
C ILE A 82 0.40 -7.71 -16.23
N ALA A 83 0.31 -9.03 -15.99
CA ALA A 83 -0.90 -9.79 -16.24
C ALA A 83 -2.09 -9.24 -15.43
N GLU A 84 -1.87 -8.92 -14.15
CA GLU A 84 -2.91 -8.30 -13.31
C GLU A 84 -3.36 -6.94 -13.86
N ALA A 85 -2.43 -6.06 -14.26
CA ALA A 85 -2.74 -4.76 -14.86
C ALA A 85 -3.54 -4.89 -16.16
N GLU A 86 -3.22 -5.88 -16.99
CA GLU A 86 -3.94 -6.17 -18.23
C GLU A 86 -5.38 -6.63 -17.94
N THR A 87 -5.60 -7.47 -16.93
CA THR A 87 -6.96 -7.90 -16.55
C THR A 87 -7.82 -6.74 -16.06
N LEU A 88 -7.23 -5.75 -15.40
CA LEU A 88 -7.93 -4.58 -14.89
C LEU A 88 -8.17 -3.50 -15.94
N GLN A 89 -7.60 -3.67 -17.15
CA GLN A 89 -7.61 -2.63 -18.18
C GLN A 89 -7.11 -1.28 -17.63
N ALA A 90 -6.11 -1.33 -16.73
CA ALA A 90 -5.57 -0.15 -16.07
C ALA A 90 -4.69 0.64 -17.06
N PHE A 91 -5.31 1.48 -17.90
CA PHE A 91 -4.64 2.23 -18.95
C PHE A 91 -3.95 3.53 -18.47
N GLU A 92 -4.11 3.91 -17.20
CA GLU A 92 -3.55 5.19 -16.71
C GLU A 92 -2.03 5.15 -16.48
N HIS A 93 -1.42 3.95 -16.44
CA HIS A 93 0.02 3.76 -16.22
C HIS A 93 0.72 3.11 -17.42
N THR A 94 0.43 3.58 -18.63
CA THR A 94 1.03 3.07 -19.87
C THR A 94 2.54 3.07 -19.85
N ASP A 95 3.16 4.13 -19.31
CA ASP A 95 4.62 4.28 -19.32
C ASP A 95 5.30 3.27 -18.42
N LEU A 96 4.75 3.04 -17.22
CA LEU A 96 5.32 2.10 -16.25
C LEU A 96 5.14 0.65 -16.71
N LEU A 97 4.00 0.32 -17.34
CA LEU A 97 3.81 -0.98 -18.00
C LEU A 97 4.75 -1.15 -19.19
N HIS A 98 5.01 -0.08 -19.96
CA HIS A 98 5.97 -0.13 -21.06
C HIS A 98 7.38 -0.41 -20.55
N SER A 99 7.85 0.31 -19.52
CA SER A 99 9.13 0.04 -18.88
C SER A 99 9.23 -1.39 -18.34
N ALA A 100 8.16 -1.89 -17.72
CA ALA A 100 8.12 -3.26 -17.22
C ALA A 100 8.22 -4.31 -18.33
N ARG A 101 7.56 -4.07 -19.48
CA ARG A 101 7.65 -4.94 -20.66
C ARG A 101 9.04 -4.89 -21.30
N VAL A 102 9.66 -3.72 -21.39
CA VAL A 102 11.04 -3.58 -21.89
C VAL A 102 12.01 -4.34 -20.99
N ALA A 103 11.91 -4.17 -19.66
CA ALA A 103 12.71 -4.92 -18.70
C ALA A 103 12.54 -6.45 -18.84
N LEU A 104 11.34 -6.93 -19.17
CA LEU A 104 11.09 -8.35 -19.45
C LEU A 104 11.68 -8.85 -20.77
N ALA A 105 11.75 -7.99 -21.79
CA ALA A 105 12.31 -8.33 -23.09
C ALA A 105 13.84 -8.39 -23.07
N GLU A 106 14.49 -7.62 -22.19
CA GLU A 106 15.94 -7.65 -21.99
C GLU A 106 16.44 -8.89 -21.26
N VAL A 107 15.56 -9.55 -20.49
CA VAL A 107 15.88 -10.84 -19.88
C VAL A 107 15.90 -11.86 -21.01
N PRO A 108 17.07 -12.43 -21.38
CA PRO A 108 17.09 -13.48 -22.37
C PRO A 108 16.13 -14.57 -21.89
N PRO A 109 15.27 -15.12 -22.77
CA PRO A 109 14.43 -16.24 -22.39
C PRO A 109 15.41 -17.30 -21.90
N GLU A 110 15.48 -17.50 -20.58
CA GLU A 110 16.35 -18.50 -20.00
C GLU A 110 16.05 -19.75 -20.79
N THR A 111 17.05 -20.18 -21.57
CA THR A 111 16.92 -21.39 -22.35
C THR A 111 16.52 -22.41 -21.33
N THR A 112 15.27 -22.88 -21.45
CA THR A 112 14.78 -24.10 -20.85
C THR A 112 15.72 -25.18 -21.35
N SER A 113 16.88 -25.24 -20.71
CA SER A 113 17.81 -26.33 -20.75
C SER A 113 17.05 -27.40 -20.01
N THR A 114 16.28 -28.16 -20.78
CA THR A 114 15.82 -29.50 -20.50
C THR A 114 17.06 -30.38 -20.29
N GLY A 115 17.81 -30.09 -19.23
CA GLY A 115 18.85 -30.92 -18.67
C GLY A 115 18.22 -31.61 -17.48
N ASP A 116 17.89 -32.88 -17.66
CA ASP A 116 17.22 -33.80 -16.74
C ASP A 116 18.02 -34.10 -15.44
N ASP A 117 18.71 -33.13 -14.84
CA ASP A 117 19.62 -33.40 -13.72
C ASP A 117 19.57 -32.35 -12.59
N ALA A 118 18.38 -31.82 -12.31
CA ALA A 118 18.11 -30.92 -11.17
C ALA A 118 17.05 -31.49 -10.22
N SER A 119 17.16 -32.77 -9.86
CA SER A 119 16.49 -33.34 -8.70
C SER A 119 17.44 -33.30 -7.50
N ASP A 120 17.57 -32.15 -6.82
CA ASP A 120 17.75 -32.13 -5.35
C ASP A 120 17.96 -30.73 -4.71
N GLU A 121 18.10 -29.63 -5.45
CA GLU A 121 18.45 -28.33 -4.80
C GLU A 121 17.26 -27.48 -4.31
N ALA A 122 16.01 -27.78 -4.74
CA ALA A 122 14.84 -26.98 -4.34
C ALA A 122 14.30 -27.31 -2.94
N THR A 123 14.57 -28.52 -2.43
CA THR A 123 14.05 -29.01 -1.14
C THR A 123 14.84 -28.47 0.06
N PHE A 124 16.13 -28.18 -0.09
CA PHE A 124 16.95 -27.62 0.99
C PHE A 124 16.58 -26.17 1.35
N SER A 125 15.88 -25.45 0.47
CA SER A 125 15.52 -24.04 0.69
C SER A 125 14.21 -23.85 1.48
N SER A 126 13.27 -24.79 1.42
CA SER A 126 11.95 -24.62 2.07
C SER A 126 12.01 -24.82 3.59
N SER A 127 12.78 -25.80 4.06
CA SER A 127 12.97 -26.10 5.49
C SER A 127 13.66 -24.95 6.22
N SER A 128 14.72 -24.39 5.63
CA SER A 128 15.45 -23.23 6.17
C SER A 128 14.57 -21.98 6.25
N ARG A 129 13.77 -21.71 5.20
CA ARG A 129 12.80 -20.61 5.18
C ARG A 129 11.74 -20.76 6.29
N ARG A 130 11.17 -21.96 6.43
CA ARG A 130 10.19 -22.28 7.48
C ARG A 130 10.79 -22.12 8.89
N ALA A 131 12.02 -22.57 9.10
CA ALA A 131 12.71 -22.41 10.39
C ALA A 131 12.92 -20.94 10.77
N LYS A 132 13.30 -20.09 9.79
CA LYS A 132 13.44 -18.65 9.99
C LYS A 132 12.11 -17.98 10.37
N LEU A 133 11.03 -18.31 9.66
CA LEU A 133 9.69 -17.81 9.94
C LEU A 133 9.24 -18.22 11.35
N ARG A 134 9.38 -19.50 11.70
CA ARG A 134 9.06 -20.02 13.04
C ARG A 134 9.81 -19.28 14.13
N GLY A 135 11.13 -19.12 13.99
CA GLY A 135 11.94 -18.39 14.96
C GLY A 135 11.55 -16.92 15.08
N LEU A 136 11.05 -16.31 14.01
CA LEU A 136 10.53 -14.93 14.04
C LEU A 136 9.20 -14.82 14.77
N LEU A 137 8.26 -15.74 14.51
CA LEU A 137 6.98 -15.81 15.23
C LEU A 137 7.19 -16.12 16.72
N GLU A 138 8.15 -16.98 17.05
CA GLU A 138 8.54 -17.30 18.43
C GLU A 138 9.04 -16.08 19.20
N ARG A 139 9.93 -15.28 18.61
CA ARG A 139 10.38 -14.00 19.20
C ARG A 139 9.24 -13.00 19.41
N CYS A 140 8.16 -13.11 18.63
CA CYS A 140 7.00 -12.24 18.76
C CYS A 140 5.94 -12.78 19.74
N GLY A 141 6.06 -14.02 20.22
CA GLY A 141 5.02 -14.69 21.01
C GLY A 141 3.80 -15.11 20.17
N LEU A 142 4.00 -15.40 18.88
CA LEU A 142 2.94 -15.72 17.90
C LEU A 142 3.10 -17.12 17.30
N VAL A 143 3.73 -18.06 18.02
CA VAL A 143 3.96 -19.44 17.54
C VAL A 143 2.65 -20.14 17.20
N ASP A 144 1.60 -19.88 17.97
CA ASP A 144 0.27 -20.48 17.78
C ASP A 144 -0.38 -20.10 16.43
N CYS A 145 0.09 -19.02 15.80
CA CYS A 145 -0.40 -18.60 14.49
C CYS A 145 0.30 -19.34 13.33
N LEU A 146 1.43 -20.01 13.56
CA LEU A 146 2.24 -20.66 12.51
C LEU A 146 1.45 -21.58 11.57
N PRO A 147 0.50 -22.43 12.04
CA PRO A 147 -0.29 -23.28 11.15
C PRO A 147 -1.08 -22.50 10.10
N LYS A 148 -1.60 -21.31 10.45
CA LYS A 148 -2.33 -20.45 9.52
C LYS A 148 -1.41 -19.82 8.48
N PHE A 149 -0.20 -19.40 8.87
CA PHE A 149 0.80 -18.92 7.93
C PHE A 149 1.20 -20.02 6.93
N GLU A 150 1.34 -21.26 7.40
CA GLU A 150 1.65 -22.40 6.53
C GLU A 150 0.49 -22.73 5.59
N GLN A 151 -0.75 -22.67 6.08
CA GLN A 151 -1.95 -22.88 5.26
C GLN A 151 -2.09 -21.86 4.12
N GLU A 152 -1.72 -20.60 4.38
CA GLU A 152 -1.73 -19.51 3.40
C GLU A 152 -0.44 -19.46 2.53
N ASN A 153 0.41 -20.49 2.61
CA ASN A 153 1.70 -20.58 1.89
C ASN A 153 2.68 -19.42 2.18
N VAL A 154 2.55 -18.76 3.33
CA VAL A 154 3.46 -17.70 3.77
C VAL A 154 4.66 -18.36 4.46
N HIS A 155 5.69 -18.67 3.69
CA HIS A 155 6.91 -19.34 4.20
C HIS A 155 8.13 -18.40 4.29
N GLN A 156 8.01 -17.18 3.75
CA GLN A 156 9.11 -16.23 3.59
C GLN A 156 8.93 -15.00 4.48
N VAL A 157 10.03 -14.50 5.03
CA VAL A 157 10.03 -13.29 5.88
C VAL A 157 9.78 -12.04 5.03
N GLU A 158 10.15 -12.09 3.77
CA GLU A 158 9.91 -11.07 2.76
C GLU A 158 8.41 -10.87 2.55
N THR A 159 7.67 -11.97 2.34
CA THR A 159 6.21 -11.94 2.17
C THR A 159 5.50 -11.33 3.37
N LEU A 160 5.98 -11.58 4.60
CA LEU A 160 5.42 -10.99 5.82
C LEU A 160 5.36 -9.45 5.78
N THR A 161 6.30 -8.79 5.10
CA THR A 161 6.35 -7.33 5.02
C THR A 161 5.35 -6.74 4.02
N LEU A 162 4.79 -7.58 3.14
CA LEU A 162 3.82 -7.19 2.11
C LEU A 162 2.37 -7.40 2.53
N LEU A 163 2.14 -8.05 3.67
CA LEU A 163 0.80 -8.36 4.17
C LEU A 163 0.12 -7.11 4.73
N THR A 164 -1.18 -6.99 4.47
CA THR A 164 -1.99 -5.92 5.08
C THR A 164 -2.35 -6.24 6.52
N GLU A 165 -2.90 -5.26 7.24
CA GLU A 165 -3.40 -5.51 8.59
C GLU A 165 -4.52 -6.56 8.60
N GLU A 166 -5.38 -6.56 7.58
CA GLU A 166 -6.47 -7.52 7.41
C GLU A 166 -5.95 -8.94 7.18
N ASP A 167 -4.89 -9.09 6.39
CA ASP A 167 -4.23 -10.39 6.17
C ASP A 167 -3.70 -10.98 7.47
N LEU A 168 -3.06 -10.15 8.29
CA LEU A 168 -2.54 -10.54 9.60
C LEU A 168 -3.67 -10.93 10.57
N VAL A 169 -4.81 -10.24 10.52
CA VAL A 169 -6.01 -10.61 11.30
C VAL A 169 -6.56 -11.96 10.85
N ARG A 170 -6.65 -12.21 9.53
CA ARG A 170 -7.07 -13.52 8.98
C ARG A 170 -6.16 -14.65 9.45
N MET A 171 -4.85 -14.40 9.51
CA MET A 171 -3.85 -15.34 10.03
C MET A 171 -3.82 -15.47 11.56
N GLY A 172 -4.74 -14.83 12.28
CA GLY A 172 -4.92 -15.00 13.72
C GLY A 172 -4.25 -13.95 14.60
N VAL A 173 -3.57 -12.96 14.01
CA VAL A 173 -2.89 -11.88 14.75
C VAL A 173 -3.88 -10.76 15.08
N GLN A 174 -4.74 -11.00 16.07
CA GLN A 174 -5.86 -10.11 16.40
C GLN A 174 -5.46 -8.80 17.08
N LYS A 175 -4.37 -8.79 17.85
CA LYS A 175 -3.93 -7.60 18.59
C LYS A 175 -3.12 -6.67 17.70
N ILE A 176 -3.47 -5.38 17.69
CA ILE A 176 -2.76 -4.37 16.89
C ILE A 176 -1.28 -4.23 17.26
N GLY A 177 -0.95 -4.37 18.56
CA GLY A 177 0.43 -4.33 19.05
C GLY A 177 1.27 -5.49 18.50
N ASP A 178 0.68 -6.68 18.40
CA ASP A 178 1.37 -7.87 17.90
C ASP A 178 1.57 -7.79 16.38
N ARG A 179 0.58 -7.28 15.63
CA ARG A 179 0.71 -7.01 14.19
C ARG A 179 1.88 -6.06 13.91
N ARG A 180 1.92 -4.91 14.59
CA ARG A 180 3.02 -3.93 14.43
C ARG A 180 4.37 -4.54 14.82
N ARG A 181 4.43 -5.27 15.94
CA ARG A 181 5.65 -5.95 16.39
C ARG A 181 6.17 -6.95 15.37
N LEU A 182 5.27 -7.75 14.78
CA LEU A 182 5.59 -8.75 13.76
C LEU A 182 6.17 -8.11 12.50
N VAL A 183 5.51 -7.08 11.97
CA VAL A 183 5.97 -6.36 10.76
C VAL A 183 7.33 -5.72 11.02
N SER A 184 7.52 -5.03 12.15
CA SER A 184 8.83 -4.45 12.51
C SER A 184 9.92 -5.50 12.73
N ALA A 185 9.58 -6.69 13.24
CA ALA A 185 10.53 -7.78 13.37
C ALA A 185 10.95 -8.34 12.00
N ALA A 186 9.99 -8.52 11.08
CA ALA A 186 10.23 -8.97 9.71
C ALA A 186 11.13 -7.99 8.94
N GLN A 187 10.83 -6.68 9.00
CA GLN A 187 11.64 -5.64 8.39
C GLN A 187 13.09 -5.63 8.90
N ARG A 188 13.29 -5.80 10.23
CA ARG A 188 14.64 -5.89 10.81
C ARG A 188 15.41 -7.12 10.35
N GLU A 189 14.75 -8.28 10.22
CA GLU A 189 15.41 -9.47 9.66
C GLU A 189 15.78 -9.28 8.19
N LEU A 190 14.91 -8.67 7.39
CA LEU A 190 15.20 -8.36 5.99
C LEU A 190 16.41 -7.42 5.88
N GLN A 191 16.45 -6.37 6.70
CA GLN A 191 17.58 -5.44 6.75
C GLN A 191 18.89 -6.13 7.14
N ARG A 192 18.85 -7.05 8.11
CA ARG A 192 20.02 -7.87 8.50
C ARG A 192 20.45 -8.84 7.39
N ALA A 193 19.51 -9.37 6.62
CA ALA A 193 19.84 -10.22 5.48
C ALA A 193 20.59 -9.42 4.42
N TRP A 194 20.10 -8.22 4.06
CA TRP A 194 20.79 -7.34 3.12
C TRP A 194 22.20 -6.96 3.55
N GLN A 195 22.37 -6.59 4.82
CA GLN A 195 23.70 -6.30 5.39
C GLN A 195 24.66 -7.50 5.27
N ARG A 196 24.19 -8.72 5.51
CA ARG A 196 25.00 -9.94 5.38
C ARG A 196 25.41 -10.23 3.93
N HIS A 197 24.56 -9.87 2.97
CA HIS A 197 24.83 -10.09 1.55
C HIS A 197 25.64 -8.96 0.90
N GLY A 198 26.10 -7.95 1.66
CA GLY A 198 26.86 -6.83 1.12
C GLY A 198 26.05 -5.94 0.15
N LEU A 199 24.74 -6.18 0.05
CA LEU A 199 23.81 -5.32 -0.66
C LEU A 199 23.60 -4.11 0.25
N GLY A 200 24.25 -2.99 -0.08
CA GLY A 200 24.15 -1.74 0.66
C GLY A 200 22.68 -1.45 1.00
N ALA A 201 22.41 -0.99 2.23
CA ALA A 201 21.05 -0.77 2.69
C ALA A 201 20.28 0.03 1.63
N PRO A 202 19.15 -0.48 1.10
CA PRO A 202 18.39 0.25 0.10
C PRO A 202 18.05 1.57 0.73
N HIS A 203 18.49 2.62 0.04
CA HIS A 203 18.42 3.98 0.51
C HIS A 203 17.01 4.23 1.02
N SER A 204 16.87 4.33 2.34
CA SER A 204 15.60 4.64 2.95
C SER A 204 15.33 6.09 2.58
N VAL A 205 14.60 6.30 1.49
CA VAL A 205 14.02 7.59 1.10
C VAL A 205 12.81 7.88 2.02
N ILE A 206 12.92 7.53 3.29
CA ILE A 206 12.06 8.08 4.33
C ILE A 206 12.82 9.30 4.78
N GLY A 207 12.43 10.44 4.22
CA GLY A 207 13.00 11.74 4.54
C GLY A 207 13.19 11.87 6.04
N SER A 208 14.45 11.94 6.46
CA SER A 208 14.86 12.53 7.71
C SER A 208 14.25 13.93 7.73
N ARG A 209 13.04 14.02 8.27
CA ARG A 209 12.37 15.27 8.57
C ARG A 209 13.30 15.98 9.53
N ALA A 210 13.99 16.99 9.00
CA ALA A 210 14.89 17.84 9.76
C ALA A 210 14.18 18.22 11.07
N ALA A 211 14.88 18.03 12.19
CA ALA A 211 14.42 18.53 13.46
C ALA A 211 14.01 20.01 13.28
N PRO A 212 12.82 20.42 13.73
CA PRO A 212 12.44 21.82 13.64
C PRO A 212 13.52 22.65 14.34
N PRO A 213 13.95 23.78 13.74
CA PRO A 213 14.91 24.66 14.41
C PRO A 213 14.33 25.06 15.76
N SER A 214 15.14 24.82 16.80
CA SER A 214 14.89 25.27 18.17
C SER A 214 14.53 26.74 18.15
N VAL A 215 13.24 27.05 18.35
CA VAL A 215 12.75 28.42 18.38
C VAL A 215 13.24 29.00 19.71
N ALA A 216 14.28 29.82 19.62
CA ALA A 216 14.78 30.60 20.74
C ALA A 216 13.68 31.58 21.21
N ASN A 217 13.58 31.71 22.53
CA ASN A 217 12.76 32.65 23.29
C ASN A 217 12.59 34.01 22.59
N ALA A 218 11.35 34.37 22.27
CA ALA A 218 10.94 35.76 22.10
C ALA A 218 10.18 36.19 23.35
N SER A 219 10.76 37.18 24.03
CA SER A 219 10.29 37.77 25.29
C SER A 219 8.84 38.22 25.24
N LEU A 220 8.09 37.90 26.30
CA LEU A 220 6.89 38.63 26.70
C LEU A 220 7.28 40.09 26.96
N THR A 221 6.71 41.01 26.19
CA THR A 221 6.55 42.40 26.62
C THR A 221 5.13 42.57 27.12
N ASP A 222 5.04 42.81 28.43
CA ASP A 222 3.90 43.39 29.12
C ASP A 222 3.47 44.68 28.40
N SER A 223 2.19 44.76 28.04
CA SER A 223 1.52 46.01 27.73
C SER A 223 0.21 46.03 28.49
N ASP A 224 0.25 46.68 29.65
CA ASP A 224 -0.87 47.29 30.33
C ASP A 224 -1.66 48.17 29.35
N GLU A 225 -2.94 47.84 29.13
CA GLU A 225 -3.92 48.81 28.64
C GLU A 225 -5.01 48.97 29.70
N ASP A 226 -4.87 50.07 30.45
CA ASP A 226 -5.88 50.71 31.28
C ASP A 226 -7.16 51.00 30.47
N ALA A 227 -8.30 50.50 30.96
CA ALA A 227 -9.62 50.89 30.48
C ALA A 227 -10.27 51.85 31.49
N PRO A 228 -10.61 53.10 31.11
CA PRO A 228 -11.39 53.97 31.98
C PRO A 228 -12.88 53.61 31.92
N VAL A 229 -13.43 53.26 33.08
CA VAL A 229 -14.86 53.16 33.36
C VAL A 229 -15.49 54.56 33.28
N SER A 230 -16.34 54.79 32.28
CA SER A 230 -17.23 55.94 32.21
C SER A 230 -18.59 55.55 32.80
N SER A 231 -18.82 55.99 34.04
CA SER A 231 -20.14 56.08 34.65
C SER A 231 -20.91 57.23 34.01
N VAL A 232 -22.12 56.97 33.51
CA VAL A 232 -23.13 58.01 33.31
C VAL A 232 -24.44 57.51 33.91
N GLU A 233 -25.00 58.42 34.70
CA GLU A 233 -26.24 58.38 35.49
C GLU A 233 -27.50 57.94 34.73
#